data_AF-A0A2W5B8Z9-F1
#
_entry.id   AF-A0A2W5B8Z9-F1
#
_cell.length_a   1.000
_cell.length_b   1.000
_cell.length_c   1.000
_cell.angle_alpha   90.00
_cell.angle_beta   90.00
_cell.angle_gamma   90.00
#
_symmetry.space_group_name_H-M   'P 1'
#
loop_
_entity.id
_entity.type
_entity.pdbx_description
1 polymer ?
#
loop_
_entity_poly.entity_id
_entity_poly.type
_entity_poly.pdbx_seq_one_letter_code
_entity_poly.pdbx_strand_id
1 'polypeptide(L)'
;KIDEDTDAERDYLIGTLQYVDPKITVKVLPDFSSPYICHNGGGDKIVTDGDLPIVDVTGAAERLADVPKVRDGVQARKEEEEASRKRDKELPPAEMNIVGALTAIVAIYTAWLSGTQLANIGWVTGSLKQTWVLYGHFVGALAALLFLALTFMRIRWARVLLMITITLISVGDLLAAGTSEHHVASNLFMVAVALVLVMSISSESSRRWVSGDREDKVVSYNLRHPNRGLSVE
;
A
#
# COMPACT_ATOMS: atom_id res chain seq x y z
N LYS A 1 2.29 -2.84 -17.89
CA LYS A 1 2.59 -2.06 -19.11
C LYS A 1 1.44 -2.33 -20.04
N ILE A 2 0.64 -1.30 -20.33
CA ILE A 2 -0.47 -1.38 -21.26
C ILE A 2 0.11 -1.28 -22.68
N ASP A 3 -0.47 -2.01 -23.65
CA ASP A 3 -0.07 -1.90 -25.05
C ASP A 3 -0.41 -0.50 -25.59
N GLU A 4 0.39 0.00 -26.53
CA GLU A 4 0.21 1.32 -27.12
C GLU A 4 -1.03 1.38 -28.03
N ASP A 5 -1.44 0.25 -28.62
CA ASP A 5 -2.61 0.10 -29.46
C ASP A 5 -3.79 -0.54 -28.70
N THR A 6 -4.45 0.28 -27.87
CA THR A 6 -5.62 -0.17 -27.10
C THR A 6 -6.85 -0.38 -27.99
N ASP A 7 -6.89 0.23 -29.18
CA ASP A 7 -8.04 0.15 -30.10
C ASP A 7 -8.15 -1.24 -30.73
N ALA A 8 -7.03 -1.89 -31.03
CA ALA A 8 -7.04 -3.28 -31.51
C ALA A 8 -7.67 -4.26 -30.52
N GLU A 9 -7.39 -4.11 -29.21
CA GLU A 9 -8.01 -4.92 -28.16
C GLU A 9 -9.51 -4.64 -28.04
N ARG A 10 -9.90 -3.35 -28.10
CA ARG A 10 -11.30 -2.90 -28.08
C ARG A 10 -12.10 -3.53 -29.22
N ASP A 11 -11.58 -3.46 -30.44
CA ASP A 11 -12.26 -3.94 -31.64
C ASP A 11 -12.37 -5.48 -31.65
N TYR A 12 -11.34 -6.17 -31.17
CA TYR A 12 -11.37 -7.62 -30.97
C TYR A 12 -12.48 -8.04 -29.99
N LEU A 13 -12.62 -7.33 -28.86
CA LEU A 13 -13.67 -7.60 -27.88
C LEU A 13 -15.06 -7.35 -28.45
N ILE A 14 -15.25 -6.25 -29.19
CA ILE A 14 -16.51 -5.92 -29.85
C ILE A 14 -16.87 -7.01 -30.88
N GLY A 15 -15.92 -7.43 -31.70
CA GLY A 15 -16.11 -8.52 -32.66
C GLY A 15 -16.48 -9.83 -31.97
N THR A 16 -15.85 -10.13 -30.83
CA THR A 16 -16.18 -11.31 -30.02
C THR A 16 -17.61 -11.23 -29.47
N LEU A 17 -18.05 -10.06 -29.00
CA LEU A 17 -19.42 -9.86 -28.52
C LEU A 17 -20.46 -10.06 -29.63
N GLN A 18 -20.24 -9.46 -30.81
CA GLN A 18 -21.12 -9.61 -31.96
C GLN A 18 -21.12 -11.04 -32.52
N TYR A 19 -20.00 -11.76 -32.41
CA TYR A 19 -19.92 -13.17 -32.77
C TYR A 19 -20.80 -14.04 -31.87
N VAL A 20 -20.80 -13.78 -30.55
CA VAL A 20 -21.59 -14.53 -29.57
C VAL A 20 -23.08 -14.17 -29.63
N ASP A 21 -23.42 -12.89 -29.78
CA ASP A 21 -24.80 -12.41 -29.95
C ASP A 21 -24.88 -11.43 -31.13
N PRO A 22 -25.28 -11.89 -32.32
CA PRO A 22 -25.40 -11.06 -33.52
C PRO A 22 -26.44 -9.93 -33.40
N LYS A 23 -27.29 -9.93 -32.35
CA LYS A 23 -28.27 -8.86 -32.12
C LYS A 23 -27.70 -7.70 -31.30
N ILE A 24 -26.45 -7.78 -30.82
CA ILE A 24 -25.75 -6.66 -30.20
C ILE A 24 -25.47 -5.60 -31.27
N THR A 25 -25.93 -4.37 -31.00
CA THR A 25 -25.63 -3.22 -31.86
C THR A 25 -24.55 -2.36 -31.26
N VAL A 26 -23.72 -1.75 -32.10
CA VAL A 26 -22.63 -0.86 -31.68
C VAL A 26 -22.84 0.49 -32.33
N LYS A 27 -22.89 1.54 -31.51
CA LYS A 27 -22.94 2.93 -31.97
C LYS A 27 -21.60 3.57 -31.68
N VAL A 28 -20.93 4.09 -32.70
CA VAL A 28 -19.65 4.79 -32.52
C VAL A 28 -19.91 6.29 -32.37
N LEU A 29 -19.26 6.90 -31.37
CA LEU A 29 -19.16 8.35 -31.26
C LEU A 29 -17.75 8.75 -31.74
N PRO A 30 -17.64 9.48 -32.87
CA PRO A 30 -16.34 9.85 -33.41
C PRO A 30 -15.66 10.95 -32.59
N ASP A 31 -14.33 10.98 -32.63
CA ASP A 31 -13.49 12.03 -32.05
C ASP A 31 -13.72 12.31 -30.55
N PHE A 32 -14.19 11.29 -29.81
CA PHE A 32 -14.30 11.30 -28.37
C PHE A 32 -12.94 11.06 -27.68
N SER A 33 -12.47 12.07 -26.94
CA SER A 33 -11.34 11.91 -26.04
C SER A 33 -11.72 12.26 -24.61
N SER A 34 -11.31 11.42 -23.66
CA SER A 34 -11.34 11.74 -22.23
C SER A 34 -9.92 12.11 -21.78
N PRO A 35 -9.76 13.07 -20.84
CA PRO A 35 -8.47 13.32 -20.23
C PRO A 35 -7.95 12.05 -19.55
N TYR A 36 -6.79 11.56 -19.99
CA TYR A 36 -6.07 10.48 -19.32
C TYR A 36 -5.13 11.07 -18.27
N ILE A 37 -5.30 10.67 -17.00
CA ILE A 37 -4.46 11.13 -15.88
C ILE A 37 -3.66 9.95 -15.35
N CYS A 38 -2.34 9.97 -15.56
CA CYS A 38 -1.44 9.02 -14.93
C CYS A 38 -1.05 9.50 -13.53
N HIS A 39 -1.22 8.65 -12.50
CA HIS A 39 -0.87 9.00 -11.12
C HIS A 39 0.61 8.73 -10.78
N ASN A 40 1.30 7.95 -11.62
CA ASN A 40 2.62 7.38 -11.30
C ASN A 40 3.76 7.89 -12.20
N GLY A 41 3.56 8.99 -12.94
CA GLY A 41 4.64 9.73 -13.63
C GLY A 41 5.37 9.02 -14.79
N GLY A 42 5.14 7.73 -15.01
CA GLY A 42 5.78 6.93 -16.07
C GLY A 42 4.90 6.67 -17.28
N GLY A 43 3.94 7.56 -17.56
CA GLY A 43 2.80 7.38 -18.48
C GLY A 43 3.06 6.40 -19.63
N ASP A 44 2.24 5.35 -19.70
CA ASP A 44 2.20 4.48 -20.87
C ASP A 44 1.78 5.33 -22.08
N LYS A 45 2.47 5.16 -23.21
CA LYS A 45 2.05 5.79 -24.46
C LYS A 45 0.76 5.11 -24.89
N ILE A 46 -0.28 5.91 -25.10
CA ILE A 46 -1.57 5.44 -25.62
C ILE A 46 -1.74 6.16 -26.95
N VAL A 47 -1.88 5.38 -28.01
CA VAL A 47 -2.32 5.86 -29.32
C VAL A 47 -3.76 5.40 -29.48
N THR A 48 -4.65 6.33 -29.80
CA THR A 48 -6.06 6.01 -30.05
C THR A 48 -6.59 6.83 -31.22
N ASP A 49 -7.51 6.24 -31.97
CA ASP A 49 -8.33 6.88 -33.01
C ASP A 49 -9.32 7.91 -32.43
N GLY A 50 -9.57 7.86 -31.11
CA GLY A 50 -10.53 8.74 -30.45
C GLY A 50 -11.97 8.31 -30.66
N ASP A 51 -12.25 7.10 -31.16
CA ASP A 51 -13.62 6.62 -31.30
C ASP A 51 -14.10 6.00 -29.98
N LEU A 52 -15.30 6.39 -29.54
CA LEU A 52 -15.97 5.76 -28.41
C LEU A 52 -17.11 4.87 -28.91
N PRO A 53 -16.89 3.55 -29.07
CA PRO A 53 -17.96 2.61 -29.34
C PRO A 53 -18.83 2.39 -28.08
N ILE A 54 -20.12 2.57 -28.27
CA ILE A 54 -21.17 2.29 -27.28
C ILE A 54 -21.86 0.99 -27.71
N VAL A 55 -21.64 -0.06 -26.93
CA VAL A 55 -22.22 -1.39 -27.17
C VAL A 55 -23.58 -1.48 -26.46
N ASP A 56 -24.65 -1.72 -27.23
CA ASP A 56 -25.98 -1.98 -26.68
C ASP A 56 -26.17 -3.48 -26.42
N VAL A 57 -26.27 -3.83 -25.14
CA VAL A 57 -26.45 -5.20 -24.65
C VAL A 57 -27.88 -5.45 -24.16
N THR A 58 -28.84 -4.59 -24.51
CA THR A 58 -30.23 -4.71 -24.06
C THR A 58 -30.84 -6.05 -24.49
N GLY A 59 -31.42 -6.77 -23.54
CA GLY A 59 -32.01 -8.10 -23.75
C GLY A 59 -31.00 -9.25 -23.96
N ALA A 60 -29.68 -9.00 -23.88
CA ALA A 60 -28.67 -10.04 -24.08
C ALA A 60 -28.81 -11.19 -23.06
N ALA A 61 -29.16 -10.87 -21.82
CA ALA A 61 -29.36 -11.85 -20.75
C ALA A 61 -30.51 -12.83 -21.02
N GLU A 62 -31.58 -12.37 -21.69
CA GLU A 62 -32.75 -13.18 -22.04
C GLU A 62 -32.44 -14.08 -23.24
N ARG A 63 -31.72 -13.54 -24.24
CA ARG A 63 -31.32 -14.27 -25.44
C ARG A 63 -30.31 -15.38 -25.17
N LEU A 64 -29.49 -15.21 -24.14
CA LEU A 64 -28.47 -16.17 -23.72
C LEU A 64 -28.92 -17.01 -22.51
N ALA A 65 -30.21 -17.00 -22.16
CA ALA A 65 -30.74 -17.72 -20.99
C ALA A 65 -30.53 -19.25 -21.07
N ASP A 66 -30.55 -19.81 -22.30
CA ASP A 66 -30.38 -21.24 -22.58
C ASP A 66 -28.92 -21.65 -22.85
N VAL A 67 -27.99 -20.68 -22.93
CA VAL A 67 -26.56 -20.99 -23.04
C VAL A 67 -26.11 -21.56 -21.70
N PRO A 68 -25.42 -22.74 -21.67
CA PRO A 68 -24.87 -23.28 -20.43
C PRO A 68 -24.04 -22.21 -19.76
N LYS A 69 -24.55 -21.69 -18.63
CA LYS A 69 -23.82 -20.69 -17.87
C LYS A 69 -22.46 -21.30 -17.54
N VAL A 70 -21.39 -20.56 -17.82
CA VAL A 70 -20.09 -20.77 -17.17
C VAL A 70 -20.26 -20.39 -15.69
N ARG A 71 -21.16 -21.09 -15.00
CA ARG A 71 -21.66 -20.83 -13.65
C ARG A 71 -20.63 -21.31 -12.64
N ASP A 72 -19.88 -22.33 -13.02
CA ASP A 72 -18.82 -22.94 -12.22
C ASP A 72 -17.61 -22.00 -12.12
N GLY A 73 -17.22 -21.33 -13.22
CA GLY A 73 -16.10 -20.38 -13.22
C GLY A 73 -16.39 -19.10 -12.45
N VAL A 74 -17.60 -18.54 -12.55
CA VAL A 74 -17.97 -17.30 -11.84
C VAL A 74 -18.09 -17.53 -10.33
N GLN A 75 -18.65 -18.68 -9.92
CA GLN A 75 -18.77 -19.01 -8.50
C GLN A 75 -17.41 -19.34 -7.88
N ALA A 76 -16.58 -20.15 -8.56
CA ALA A 76 -15.21 -20.43 -8.12
C ALA A 76 -14.37 -19.15 -8.01
N ARG A 77 -14.50 -18.23 -8.98
CA ARG A 77 -13.82 -16.92 -8.94
C ARG A 77 -14.30 -16.05 -7.78
N LYS A 78 -15.60 -16.07 -7.45
CA LYS A 78 -16.13 -15.36 -6.28
C LYS A 78 -15.62 -15.95 -4.96
N GLU A 79 -15.59 -17.26 -4.84
CA GLU A 79 -15.07 -17.96 -3.66
C GLU A 79 -13.56 -17.70 -3.47
N GLU A 80 -12.80 -17.73 -4.56
CA GLU A 80 -11.36 -17.40 -4.55
C GLU A 80 -11.12 -15.92 -4.22
N GLU A 81 -11.92 -15.00 -4.77
CA GLU A 81 -11.85 -13.58 -4.43
C GLU A 81 -12.24 -13.31 -2.97
N GLU A 82 -13.27 -13.96 -2.45
CA GLU A 82 -13.66 -13.85 -1.04
C GLU A 82 -12.57 -14.41 -0.12
N ALA A 83 -11.97 -15.55 -0.48
CA ALA A 83 -10.85 -16.11 0.24
C ALA A 83 -9.62 -15.18 0.18
N SER A 84 -9.34 -14.56 -0.95
CA SER A 84 -8.28 -13.56 -1.08
C SER A 84 -8.55 -12.33 -0.24
N ARG A 85 -9.76 -11.76 -0.30
CA ARG A 85 -10.18 -10.63 0.52
C ARG A 85 -10.07 -10.92 2.02
N LYS A 86 -10.36 -12.15 2.46
CA LYS A 86 -10.17 -12.58 3.85
C LYS A 86 -8.68 -12.65 4.20
N ARG A 87 -7.85 -13.27 3.37
CA ARG A 87 -6.38 -13.34 3.58
C ARG A 87 -5.75 -11.95 3.65
N ASP A 88 -6.12 -11.04 2.75
CA ASP A 88 -5.62 -9.66 2.71
C ASP A 88 -6.04 -8.87 3.97
N LYS A 89 -7.17 -9.25 4.60
CA LYS A 89 -7.61 -8.68 5.87
C LYS A 89 -6.93 -9.30 7.09
N GLU A 90 -6.37 -10.49 7.01
CA GLU A 90 -5.77 -11.19 8.16
C GLU A 90 -4.25 -11.02 8.22
N LEU A 91 -3.58 -10.96 7.08
CA LEU A 91 -2.12 -10.85 7.01
C LEU A 91 -1.68 -9.40 6.80
N PRO A 92 -0.65 -8.93 7.53
CA PRO A 92 -0.04 -7.64 7.24
C PRO A 92 0.49 -7.61 5.80
N PRO A 93 0.49 -6.44 5.13
CA PRO A 93 1.12 -6.29 3.82
C PRO A 93 2.55 -6.86 3.83
N ALA A 94 2.97 -7.52 2.75
CA ALA A 94 4.30 -8.14 2.69
C ALA A 94 5.44 -7.16 3.01
N GLU A 95 5.30 -5.91 2.56
CA GLU A 95 6.20 -4.80 2.90
C GLU A 95 6.29 -4.57 4.42
N MET A 96 5.17 -4.62 5.13
CA MET A 96 5.11 -4.40 6.58
C MET A 96 5.74 -5.55 7.35
N ASN A 97 5.66 -6.79 6.85
CA ASN A 97 6.35 -7.93 7.46
C ASN A 97 7.87 -7.78 7.37
N ILE A 98 8.39 -7.36 6.21
CA ILE A 98 9.84 -7.15 6.01
C ILE A 98 10.33 -6.00 6.89
N VAL A 99 9.66 -4.85 6.83
CA VAL A 99 10.02 -3.65 7.59
C VAL A 99 9.88 -3.90 9.09
N GLY A 100 8.83 -4.60 9.51
CA GLY A 100 8.62 -4.98 10.89
C GLY A 100 9.69 -5.93 11.41
N ALA A 101 10.07 -6.95 10.62
CA ALA A 101 11.16 -7.86 10.98
C ALA A 101 12.50 -7.12 11.12
N LEU A 102 12.83 -6.24 10.16
CA LEU A 102 14.05 -5.44 10.22
C LEU A 102 14.05 -4.51 11.44
N THR A 103 12.93 -3.86 11.72
CA THR A 103 12.76 -3.01 12.92
C THR A 103 12.95 -3.83 14.20
N ALA A 104 12.39 -5.03 14.28
CA ALA A 104 12.56 -5.92 15.41
C ALA A 104 14.02 -6.34 15.59
N ILE A 105 14.71 -6.73 14.52
CA ILE A 105 16.13 -7.11 14.56
C ILE A 105 16.98 -5.95 15.07
N VAL A 106 16.80 -4.75 14.51
CA VAL A 106 17.53 -3.55 14.92
C VAL A 106 17.26 -3.23 16.38
N ALA A 107 16.00 -3.22 16.82
CA ALA A 107 15.66 -2.93 18.21
C ALA A 107 16.19 -4.00 19.18
N ILE A 108 16.13 -5.29 18.83
CA ILE A 108 16.71 -6.37 19.65
C ILE A 108 18.23 -6.20 19.75
N TYR A 109 18.90 -5.93 18.64
CA TYR A 109 20.34 -5.70 18.63
C TYR A 109 20.72 -4.49 19.50
N THR A 110 20.02 -3.37 19.36
CA THR A 110 20.25 -2.16 20.17
C THR A 110 20.00 -2.42 21.66
N ALA A 111 18.93 -3.15 22.01
CA ALA A 111 18.64 -3.52 23.39
C ALA A 111 19.73 -4.44 23.98
N TRP A 112 20.16 -5.45 23.22
CA TRP A 112 21.21 -6.37 23.63
C TRP A 112 22.56 -5.66 23.83
N LEU A 113 22.97 -4.82 22.87
CA LEU A 113 24.22 -4.08 22.94
C LEU A 113 24.21 -3.07 24.10
N SER A 114 23.11 -2.34 24.28
CA SER A 114 22.99 -1.34 25.35
C SER A 114 22.93 -2.00 26.73
N GLY A 115 22.18 -3.10 26.86
CA GLY A 115 22.06 -3.85 28.11
C GLY A 115 23.37 -4.49 28.54
N THR A 116 24.13 -5.07 27.60
CA THR A 116 25.47 -5.62 27.90
C THR A 116 26.45 -4.54 28.33
N GLN A 117 26.48 -3.37 27.66
CA GLN A 117 27.33 -2.26 28.08
C GLN A 117 26.92 -1.70 29.45
N LEU A 118 25.62 -1.58 29.73
CA LEU A 118 25.13 -1.11 31.02
C LEU A 118 25.53 -2.06 32.16
N ALA A 119 25.47 -3.37 31.93
CA ALA A 119 25.92 -4.38 32.88
C ALA A 119 27.44 -4.29 33.14
N ASN A 120 28.24 -3.95 32.13
CA ASN A 120 29.69 -3.76 32.27
C ASN A 120 30.08 -2.46 33.00
N ILE A 121 29.28 -1.39 32.89
CA ILE A 121 29.50 -0.13 33.62
C ILE A 121 29.38 -0.29 35.14
N GLY A 122 28.57 -1.25 35.62
CA GLY A 122 28.52 -1.59 37.04
C GLY A 122 29.86 -2.11 37.60
N TRP A 123 30.76 -2.56 36.71
CA TRP A 123 32.10 -3.08 37.06
C TRP A 123 33.24 -2.11 36.72
N VAL A 124 33.01 -1.14 35.83
CA VAL A 124 34.02 -0.21 35.30
C VAL A 124 33.44 1.20 35.34
N THR A 125 34.12 2.14 36.01
CA THR A 125 33.74 3.53 36.28
C THR A 125 33.33 4.33 35.03
N GLY A 126 32.12 4.09 34.52
CA GLY A 126 31.57 4.78 33.37
C GLY A 126 31.24 6.24 33.68
N SER A 127 31.41 7.11 32.69
CA SER A 127 30.95 8.50 32.78
C SER A 127 29.42 8.55 32.89
N LEU A 128 28.89 9.39 33.79
CA LEU A 128 27.44 9.62 33.95
C LEU A 128 26.75 9.88 32.60
N LYS A 129 27.38 10.66 31.71
CA LYS A 129 26.83 10.97 30.38
C LYS A 129 26.66 9.71 29.52
N GLN A 130 27.65 8.83 29.52
CA GLN A 130 27.61 7.58 28.74
C GLN A 130 26.54 6.61 29.29
N THR A 131 26.40 6.54 30.61
CA THR A 131 25.39 5.70 31.27
C THR A 131 23.97 6.12 30.89
N TRP A 132 23.67 7.43 30.87
CA TRP A 132 22.34 7.93 30.47
C TRP A 132 22.00 7.65 29.00
N VAL A 133 22.99 7.76 28.10
CA VAL A 133 22.79 7.42 26.67
C VAL A 133 22.47 5.95 26.50
N LEU A 134 23.23 5.05 27.14
CA LEU A 134 22.99 3.61 27.09
C LEU A 134 21.65 3.22 27.69
N TYR A 135 21.25 3.84 28.81
CA TYR A 135 19.94 3.63 29.40
C TYR A 135 18.82 4.08 28.45
N GLY A 136 19.00 5.25 27.80
CA GLY A 136 18.07 5.76 26.79
C GLY A 136 17.91 4.81 25.60
N HIS A 137 19.01 4.26 25.07
CA HIS A 137 18.97 3.26 23.99
C HIS A 137 18.30 1.96 24.43
N PHE A 138 18.59 1.47 25.63
CA PHE A 138 17.98 0.26 26.15
C PHE A 138 16.46 0.40 26.31
N VAL A 139 16.01 1.44 27.01
CA VAL A 139 14.58 1.71 27.23
C VAL A 139 13.88 2.04 25.92
N GLY A 140 14.50 2.86 25.05
CA GLY A 140 13.97 3.21 23.74
C GLY A 140 13.80 1.98 22.84
N ALA A 141 14.75 1.05 22.84
CA ALA A 141 14.66 -0.17 22.06
C ALA A 141 13.51 -1.10 22.53
N LEU A 142 13.31 -1.22 23.85
CA LEU A 142 12.16 -1.96 24.40
C LEU A 142 10.83 -1.29 24.07
N ALA A 143 10.78 0.05 24.15
CA ALA A 143 9.61 0.82 23.74
C ALA A 143 9.32 0.65 22.25
N ALA A 144 10.35 0.63 21.39
CA ALA A 144 10.19 0.38 19.96
C ALA A 144 9.62 -1.02 19.69
N LEU A 145 10.09 -2.06 20.39
CA LEU A 145 9.51 -3.41 20.27
C LEU A 145 8.04 -3.45 20.72
N LEU A 146 7.71 -2.78 21.82
CA LEU A 146 6.33 -2.66 22.28
C LEU A 146 5.46 -1.95 21.25
N PHE A 147 5.86 -0.78 20.77
CA PHE A 147 5.09 -0.02 19.79
C PHE A 147 5.00 -0.73 18.44
N LEU A 148 6.02 -1.49 18.06
CA LEU A 148 5.96 -2.38 16.89
C LEU A 148 4.87 -3.44 17.06
N ALA A 149 4.85 -4.16 18.19
CA ALA A 149 3.81 -5.14 18.49
C ALA A 149 2.41 -4.50 18.48
N LEU A 150 2.25 -3.34 19.12
CA LEU A 150 0.98 -2.59 19.12
C LEU A 150 0.58 -2.09 17.72
N THR A 151 1.55 -1.81 16.85
CA THR A 151 1.31 -1.45 15.44
C THR A 151 0.74 -2.64 14.66
N PHE A 152 1.28 -3.85 14.89
CA PHE A 152 0.70 -5.07 14.33
C PHE A 152 -0.70 -5.35 14.89
N MET A 153 -0.97 -5.00 16.15
CA MET A 153 -2.31 -5.05 16.76
C MET A 153 -3.27 -3.94 16.28
N ARG A 154 -2.91 -3.17 15.24
CA ARG A 154 -3.73 -2.10 14.62
C ARG A 154 -4.04 -0.91 15.53
N ILE A 155 -3.17 -0.62 16.50
CA ILE A 155 -3.33 0.53 17.39
C ILE A 155 -2.78 1.81 16.72
N ARG A 156 -3.67 2.77 16.43
CA ARG A 156 -3.37 3.97 15.61
C ARG A 156 -2.23 4.85 16.09
N TRP A 157 -2.14 5.06 17.40
CA TRP A 157 -1.12 5.92 18.00
C TRP A 157 0.23 5.20 18.17
N ALA A 158 0.24 3.87 18.20
CA ALA A 158 1.47 3.09 18.36
C ALA A 158 2.45 3.30 17.22
N ARG A 159 1.97 3.39 15.97
CA ARG A 159 2.84 3.66 14.80
C ARG A 159 3.56 5.00 14.92
N VAL A 160 2.85 6.04 15.38
CA VAL A 160 3.42 7.37 15.56
C VAL A 160 4.45 7.36 16.68
N LEU A 161 4.15 6.72 17.80
CA LEU A 161 5.11 6.56 18.90
C LEU A 161 6.33 5.71 18.50
N LEU A 162 6.16 4.70 17.66
CA LEU A 162 7.25 3.91 17.10
C LEU A 162 8.21 4.81 16.31
N MET A 163 7.68 5.62 15.38
CA MET A 163 8.48 6.55 14.59
C MET A 163 9.21 7.56 15.49
N ILE A 164 8.50 8.17 16.45
CA ILE A 164 9.11 9.10 17.41
C ILE A 164 10.25 8.44 18.17
N THR A 165 10.05 7.21 18.65
CA THR A 165 11.05 6.47 19.43
C THR A 165 12.29 6.18 18.59
N ILE A 166 12.12 5.67 17.37
CA ILE A 166 13.25 5.41 16.45
C ILE A 166 14.00 6.71 16.15
N THR A 167 13.29 7.81 15.88
CA THR A 167 13.92 9.11 15.62
C THR A 167 14.72 9.62 16.83
N LEU A 168 14.19 9.51 18.05
CA LEU A 168 14.90 9.94 19.26
C LEU A 168 16.19 9.15 19.50
N ILE A 169 16.15 7.83 19.28
CA ILE A 169 17.34 6.97 19.35
C ILE A 169 18.38 7.43 18.33
N SER A 170 17.99 7.64 17.07
CA SER A 170 18.91 8.07 16.00
C SER A 170 19.52 9.45 16.23
N VAL A 171 18.75 10.38 16.81
CA VAL A 171 19.31 11.68 17.22
C VAL A 171 20.37 11.49 18.30
N GLY A 172 20.16 10.58 19.25
CA GLY A 172 21.16 10.17 20.23
C GLY A 172 22.44 9.64 19.59
N ASP A 173 22.31 8.72 18.64
CA ASP A 173 23.44 8.14 17.89
C ASP A 173 24.22 9.21 17.10
N LEU A 174 23.51 10.15 16.47
CA LEU A 174 24.12 11.25 15.72
C LEU A 174 24.90 12.21 16.63
N LEU A 175 24.33 12.56 17.78
CA LEU A 175 25.02 13.39 18.77
C LEU A 175 26.25 12.67 19.35
N ALA A 176 26.14 11.37 19.60
CA ALA A 176 27.27 10.55 20.05
C ALA A 176 28.39 10.51 18.99
N ALA A 177 28.03 10.35 17.70
CA ALA A 177 28.99 10.36 16.60
C ALA A 177 29.80 11.67 16.51
N GLY A 178 29.19 12.81 16.86
CA GLY A 178 29.88 14.10 16.91
C GLY A 178 30.86 14.27 18.07
N THR A 179 30.84 13.38 19.06
CA THR A 179 31.66 13.48 20.27
C THR A 179 32.69 12.37 20.44
N SER A 180 32.54 11.25 19.72
CA SER A 180 33.40 10.07 19.84
C SER A 180 34.14 9.76 18.54
N GLU A 181 35.47 9.64 18.57
CA GLU A 181 36.26 9.30 17.38
C GLU A 181 36.18 7.82 16.97
N HIS A 182 35.87 6.92 17.91
CA HIS A 182 36.04 5.46 17.72
C HIS A 182 34.81 4.75 17.13
N HIS A 183 33.63 5.37 17.14
CA HIS A 183 32.35 4.73 16.74
C HIS A 183 31.55 5.52 15.70
N VAL A 184 32.18 6.49 15.03
CA VAL A 184 31.50 7.38 14.07
C VAL A 184 30.82 6.58 12.94
N ALA A 185 31.55 5.66 12.30
CA ALA A 185 31.04 4.91 11.15
C ALA A 185 29.85 4.01 11.51
N SER A 186 29.91 3.31 12.64
CA SER A 186 28.81 2.44 13.10
C SER A 186 27.57 3.24 13.47
N ASN A 187 27.73 4.40 14.13
CA ASN A 187 26.61 5.25 14.51
C ASN A 187 25.93 5.86 13.27
N LEU A 188 26.71 6.38 12.31
CA LEU A 188 26.16 6.92 11.07
C LEU A 188 25.43 5.85 10.24
N PHE A 189 25.97 4.63 10.19
CA PHE A 189 25.30 3.51 9.54
C PHE A 189 23.94 3.19 10.20
N MET A 190 23.90 3.11 11.52
CA MET A 190 22.65 2.84 12.26
C MET A 190 21.62 3.97 12.08
N VAL A 191 22.05 5.23 12.02
CA VAL A 191 21.19 6.37 11.70
C VAL A 191 20.61 6.23 10.28
N ALA A 192 21.42 5.84 9.30
CA ALA A 192 20.93 5.62 7.93
C ALA A 192 19.87 4.50 7.88
N VAL A 193 20.11 3.39 8.58
CA VAL A 193 19.13 2.29 8.71
C VAL A 193 17.84 2.79 9.37
N ALA A 194 17.94 3.56 10.44
CA ALA A 194 16.78 4.10 11.15
C ALA A 194 15.96 5.07 10.28
N LEU A 195 16.60 5.89 9.44
CA LEU A 195 15.91 6.75 8.47
C LEU A 195 15.11 5.91 7.45
N VAL A 196 15.71 4.85 6.92
CA VAL A 196 15.01 3.91 6.01
C VAL A 196 13.83 3.25 6.72
N LEU A 197 13.98 2.86 7.98
CA LEU A 197 12.89 2.29 8.78
C LEU A 197 11.77 3.28 9.02
N VAL A 198 12.08 4.53 9.41
CA VAL A 198 11.07 5.58 9.62
C VAL A 198 10.32 5.88 8.32
N MET A 199 11.04 6.01 7.20
CA MET A 199 10.43 6.21 5.87
C MET A 199 9.52 5.03 5.49
N SER A 200 9.99 3.81 5.72
CA SER A 200 9.23 2.59 5.44
C SER A 200 7.99 2.43 6.32
N ILE A 201 8.08 2.77 7.60
CA ILE A 201 6.95 2.73 8.54
C ILE A 201 5.96 3.86 8.25
N SER A 202 6.43 4.99 7.72
CA SER A 202 5.60 6.12 7.29
C SER A 202 4.75 5.81 6.06
N SER A 203 5.13 4.79 5.27
CA SER A 203 4.48 4.38 4.02
C SER A 203 2.95 4.26 4.12
N GLU A 204 2.31 4.37 2.96
CA GLU A 204 0.86 4.24 2.86
C GLU A 204 0.39 2.82 3.17
N SER A 205 1.15 1.78 2.82
CA SER A 205 0.85 0.39 3.18
C SER A 205 0.79 0.19 4.70
N SER A 206 1.78 0.71 5.42
CA SER A 206 1.81 0.70 6.89
C SER A 206 0.67 1.53 7.50
N ARG A 207 0.27 2.63 6.85
CA ARG A 207 -0.83 3.49 7.30
C ARG A 207 -2.17 2.78 7.15
N ARG A 208 -2.43 2.22 5.96
CA ARG A 208 -3.67 1.51 5.61
C ARG A 208 -3.92 0.33 6.53
N TRP A 209 -2.89 -0.44 6.87
CA TRP A 209 -2.98 -1.56 7.81
C TRP A 209 -3.54 -1.13 9.18
N VAL A 210 -3.01 -0.04 9.74
CA VAL A 210 -3.37 0.44 11.07
C VAL A 210 -4.68 1.22 11.05
N SER A 211 -4.96 1.97 9.99
CA SER A 211 -6.20 2.73 9.89
C SER A 211 -7.42 1.87 9.62
N GLY A 212 -7.20 0.64 9.08
CA GLY A 212 -8.20 -0.38 8.79
C GLY A 212 -9.31 0.14 7.88
N ASP A 213 -9.28 -0.20 6.58
CA ASP A 213 -10.27 0.18 5.55
C ASP A 213 -11.23 1.26 6.04
N ARG A 214 -10.74 2.51 6.04
CA ARG A 214 -11.65 3.57 5.67
C ARG A 214 -12.06 3.11 4.27
N GLU A 215 -13.23 2.50 4.16
CA GLU A 215 -13.93 2.46 2.89
C GLU A 215 -13.81 3.90 2.40
N ASP A 216 -12.94 4.10 1.42
CA ASP A 216 -13.00 5.25 0.57
C ASP A 216 -14.45 5.19 0.13
N LYS A 217 -15.30 6.01 0.76
CA LYS A 217 -16.66 6.20 0.33
C LYS A 217 -16.46 6.70 -1.09
N VAL A 218 -16.44 5.77 -2.03
CA VAL A 218 -16.61 6.04 -3.44
C VAL A 218 -17.91 6.78 -3.42
N VAL A 219 -17.81 8.10 -3.49
CA VAL A 219 -18.95 8.98 -3.65
C VAL A 219 -19.47 8.56 -5.00
N SER A 220 -20.37 7.57 -4.99
CA SER A 220 -21.11 7.15 -6.16
C SER A 220 -21.88 8.39 -6.56
N TYR A 221 -21.35 9.12 -7.52
CA TYR A 221 -22.09 10.17 -8.19
C TYR A 221 -23.29 9.46 -8.81
N ASN A 222 -24.40 9.54 -8.11
CA ASN A 222 -25.69 9.09 -8.60
C ASN A 222 -26.03 10.05 -9.75
N LEU A 223 -25.57 9.74 -10.96
CA LEU A 223 -25.95 10.44 -12.18
C LEU A 223 -27.42 10.11 -12.44
N ARG A 224 -28.28 10.77 -11.68
CA ARG A 224 -29.72 10.77 -11.89
C ARG A 224 -29.95 11.64 -13.11
N HIS A 225 -29.94 11.03 -14.29
CA HIS A 225 -30.34 11.69 -15.53
C HIS A 225 -31.74 12.29 -15.34
N PRO A 226 -31.92 13.61 -15.44
CA PRO A 226 -33.25 14.18 -15.53
C PRO A 226 -33.74 13.88 -16.95
N ASN A 227 -34.70 12.97 -17.03
CA ASN A 227 -35.45 12.68 -18.24
C ASN A 227 -36.24 13.96 -18.62
N ARG A 228 -35.60 14.89 -19.33
CA ARG A 228 -36.28 16.00 -19.99
C ARG A 228 -36.68 15.51 -21.36
N GLY A 229 -37.95 15.10 -21.47
CA GLY A 229 -38.62 14.91 -22.74
C GLY A 229 -38.50 16.18 -23.56
N LEU A 230 -37.78 16.10 -24.67
CA LEU A 230 -37.91 17.04 -25.78
C LEU A 230 -39.22 16.68 -26.47
N SER A 231 -40.27 17.44 -26.15
CA SER A 231 -41.45 17.53 -27.01
C SER A 231 -41.04 18.21 -28.30
N VAL A 232 -41.18 17.48 -29.40
CA VAL A 232 -41.16 18.02 -30.75
C VAL A 232 -42.47 18.78 -30.93
N GLU A 233 -42.39 20.09 -31.13
CA GLU A 233 -43.31 20.86 -31.96
C GLU A 233 -42.55 21.36 -33.20
#